data_AF-A0A916DA10-F1
#
_entry.id   AF-A0A916DA10-F1
#
_cell.length_a   1.000
_cell.length_b   1.000
_cell.length_c   1.000
_cell.angle_alpha   90.00
_cell.angle_beta   90.00
_cell.angle_gamma   90.00
#
_symmetry.space_group_name_H-M   'P 1'
#
loop_
_entity.id
_entity.type
_entity.pdbx_description
1 polymer ?
#
loop_
_entity_poly.entity_id
_entity_poly.type
_entity_poly.pdbx_seq_one_letter_code
_entity_poly.pdbx_strand_id
1 'polypeptide(L)' 'MQSEEKTILQRVVENFVRTGNASDDHVKVTSLPKGKTSYVEQIGVDGRSIMLKEYRVDGTVVYAGYSSRSETVYLSVVNG' A
#
# COMPACT_ATOMS: atom_id res chain seq x y z
N MET A 1 4.37 13.44 16.68
CA MET A 1 4.15 13.69 15.24
C MET A 1 3.96 12.34 14.56
N GLN A 2 2.82 12.09 13.91
CA GLN A 2 2.72 10.93 13.00
C GLN A 2 3.62 11.21 11.79
N SER A 3 4.38 10.22 11.31
CA SER A 3 5.17 10.39 10.10
C SER A 3 4.25 10.56 8.89
N GLU A 4 4.66 11.39 7.92
CA GLU A 4 3.92 11.64 6.68
C GLU A 4 3.53 10.34 5.96
N GLU A 5 4.44 9.36 5.93
CA GLU A 5 4.20 8.02 5.41
C GLU A 5 2.98 7.34 6.05
N LYS A 6 2.83 7.44 7.38
CA LYS A 6 1.71 6.81 8.09
C LYS A 6 0.38 7.45 7.69
N THR A 7 0.36 8.77 7.52
CA THR A 7 -0.82 9.52 7.06
C THR A 7 -1.20 9.12 5.64
N ILE A 8 -0.22 9.02 4.73
CA ILE A 8 -0.43 8.57 3.35
C ILE A 8 -1.02 7.15 3.34
N LEU A 9 -0.39 6.21 4.05
CA LEU A 9 -0.84 4.82 4.08
C LEU A 9 -2.26 4.69 4.64
N GLN A 10 -2.56 5.39 5.74
CA GLN A 10 -3.89 5.36 6.33
C GLN A 10 -4.94 5.88 5.34
N ARG A 11 -4.71 7.04 4.73
CA ARG A 11 -5.64 7.63 3.74
C ARG A 11 -5.88 6.68 2.56
N VAL A 12 -4.81 6.14 1.97
CA VAL A 12 -4.90 5.28 0.79
C VAL A 12 -5.63 3.97 1.11
N VAL A 13 -5.29 3.32 2.24
CA VAL A 13 -5.95 2.07 2.63
C VAL A 13 -7.43 2.29 2.93
N GLU A 14 -7.77 3.36 3.65
CA GLU A 14 -9.17 3.68 3.94
C GLU A 14 -9.98 3.96 2.68
N ASN A 15 -9.43 4.71 1.72
CA ASN A 15 -10.09 4.96 0.44
C ASN A 15 -10.30 3.65 -0.34
N PHE A 16 -9.24 2.83 -0.43
CA PHE A 16 -9.29 1.56 -1.14
C PHE A 16 -10.35 0.61 -0.56
N VAL A 17 -10.41 0.47 0.77
CA VAL A 17 -11.39 -0.42 1.41
C VAL A 17 -12.82 0.07 1.22
N ARG A 18 -13.08 1.38 1.33
CA ARG A 18 -14.45 1.92 1.27
C ARG A 18 -15.00 2.05 -0.14
N THR A 19 -14.13 2.20 -1.14
CA THR A 19 -14.54 2.48 -2.53
C THR A 19 -14.15 1.40 -3.52
N GLY A 20 -13.23 0.51 -3.15
CA GLY A 20 -12.58 -0.43 -4.07
C GLY A 20 -11.52 0.21 -5.00
N ASN A 21 -11.35 1.55 -4.94
CA ASN A 21 -10.45 2.25 -5.85
C ASN A 21 -9.02 2.28 -5.30
N ALA A 22 -8.09 1.68 -6.04
CA ALA A 22 -6.67 1.77 -5.78
C ALA A 22 -6.08 3.03 -6.44
N SER A 23 -6.50 4.20 -5.98
CA SER A 23 -6.05 5.50 -6.50
C SER A 23 -5.94 6.54 -5.39
N ASP A 24 -5.05 7.51 -5.58
CA ASP A 24 -4.84 8.65 -4.69
C ASP A 24 -4.30 9.84 -5.51
N ASP A 25 -4.69 11.06 -5.15
CA ASP A 25 -4.32 12.26 -5.91
C ASP A 25 -2.84 12.67 -5.75
N HIS A 26 -2.16 12.17 -4.72
CA HIS A 26 -0.81 12.62 -4.36
C HIS A 26 0.25 11.53 -4.52
N VAL A 27 -0.14 10.26 -4.46
CA VAL A 27 0.78 9.12 -4.58
C VAL A 27 0.27 8.11 -5.59
N LYS A 28 1.20 7.39 -6.21
CA LYS A 28 0.83 6.24 -7.04
C LYS A 28 0.32 5.13 -6.14
N VAL A 29 -0.67 4.38 -6.61
CA VAL A 29 -1.20 3.23 -5.89
C VAL A 29 -1.13 2.02 -6.81
N THR A 30 -0.49 0.95 -6.34
CA THR A 30 -0.36 -0.31 -7.07
C THR A 30 -1.02 -1.42 -6.27
N SER A 31 -2.07 -2.01 -6.83
CA SER A 31 -2.69 -3.20 -6.25
C SER A 31 -1.94 -4.45 -6.67
N LEU A 32 -1.48 -5.20 -5.68
CA LEU A 32 -0.78 -6.47 -5.83
C LEU A 32 -1.77 -7.64 -5.78
N PRO A 33 -1.38 -8.84 -6.25
CA PRO A 33 -2.17 -10.04 -6.04
C PRO A 33 -2.55 -10.24 -4.57
N LYS A 34 -3.71 -10.87 -4.34
CA LYS A 34 -4.28 -11.11 -3.01
C LYS A 34 -3.30 -11.81 -2.05
N GLY A 35 -3.24 -11.34 -0.81
CA GLY A 35 -2.46 -11.95 0.28
C GLY A 35 -0.94 -11.79 0.19
N LYS A 36 -0.41 -10.92 -0.66
CA LYS A 36 1.01 -10.59 -0.67
C LYS A 36 1.36 -9.78 0.58
N THR A 37 2.44 -10.17 1.26
CA THR A 37 2.99 -9.49 2.44
C THR A 37 4.27 -8.73 2.13
N SER A 38 4.80 -8.88 0.92
CA SER A 38 5.97 -8.16 0.43
C SER A 38 5.91 -8.00 -1.09
N TYR A 39 6.71 -7.06 -1.58
CA TYR A 39 6.91 -6.81 -3.01
C TYR A 39 8.37 -6.46 -3.28
N VAL A 40 8.90 -6.93 -4.41
CA VAL A 40 10.23 -6.52 -4.87
C VAL A 40 10.04 -5.39 -5.89
N GLU A 41 10.29 -4.17 -5.46
CA GLU A 41 10.33 -3.00 -6.32
C GLU A 41 11.61 -2.99 -7.14
N GLN A 42 11.48 -2.89 -8.46
CA GLN A 42 12.61 -2.78 -9.39
C GLN A 42 12.95 -1.31 -9.61
N ILE A 43 14.21 -0.93 -9.40
CA ILE A 43 14.74 0.41 -9.60
C ILE A 43 16.00 0.28 -10.46
N GLY A 44 15.83 0.41 -11.78
CA GLY A 44 16.92 0.17 -12.73
C GLY A 44 17.36 -1.29 -12.70
N VAL A 45 18.62 -1.53 -12.32
CA VAL A 45 19.20 -2.90 -12.19
C VAL A 45 19.06 -3.47 -10.77
N ASP A 46 18.64 -2.66 -9.81
CA ASP A 46 18.56 -3.05 -8.40
C ASP A 46 17.11 -3.35 -7.99
N GLY A 47 16.94 -4.38 -7.15
CA GLY A 47 15.66 -4.69 -6.51
C GLY A 47 15.66 -4.32 -5.03
N ARG A 48 14.59 -3.69 -4.56
CA ARG A 48 14.35 -3.46 -3.13
C ARG A 48 13.12 -4.24 -2.66
N SER A 49 13.29 -5.01 -1.60
CA SER A 49 12.14 -5.62 -0.92
C SER A 49 11.41 -4.56 -0.08
N ILE A 50 10.11 -4.43 -0.32
CA ILE A 50 9.17 -3.66 0.48
C ILE A 50 8.37 -4.65 1.29
N MET A 51 8.47 -4.54 2.61
CA MET A 51 7.64 -5.32 3.53
C MET A 51 6.35 -4.55 3.80
N LEU A 52 5.22 -5.21 3.61
CA LEU A 52 3.91 -4.62 3.81
C LEU A 52 3.47 -4.84 5.26
N LYS A 53 2.78 -3.85 5.83
CA LYS A 53 2.19 -3.92 7.16
C LYS A 53 0.71 -4.25 7.04
N GLU A 54 0.19 -4.97 8.02
CA GLU A 54 -1.25 -5.26 8.09
C GLU A 54 -2.04 -4.03 8.53
N TYR A 55 -3.13 -3.75 7.83
CA TYR A 55 -4.13 -2.76 8.18
C TYR A 55 -5.49 -3.45 8.23
N ARG A 56 -6.31 -3.06 9.22
CA ARG A 56 -7.69 -3.52 9.37
C ARG A 56 -8.60 -2.31 9.32
N VAL A 57 -9.45 -2.25 8.29
CA VAL A 57 -10.42 -1.17 8.08
C VAL A 57 -11.75 -1.82 7.77
N ASP A 58 -12.80 -1.45 8.50
CA ASP A 58 -14.18 -1.91 8.27
C ASP A 58 -14.32 -3.45 8.15
N GLY A 59 -13.53 -4.21 8.92
CA GLY A 59 -13.49 -5.68 8.90
C GLY A 59 -12.65 -6.31 7.77
N THR A 60 -12.17 -5.50 6.84
CA THR A 60 -11.28 -5.88 5.73
C THR A 60 -9.82 -5.76 6.16
N VAL A 61 -9.03 -6.79 5.87
CA VAL A 61 -7.59 -6.87 6.10
C VAL A 61 -6.86 -6.57 4.79
N VAL A 62 -5.98 -5.58 4.83
CA VAL A 62 -5.14 -5.15 3.70
C VAL A 62 -3.69 -5.08 4.15
N TYR A 63 -2.78 -5.65 3.37
CA TYR A 63 -1.36 -5.41 3.51
C TYR A 63 -0.98 -4.18 2.69
N ALA A 64 -0.31 -3.20 3.31
CA ALA A 64 0.11 -1.98 2.63
C ALA A 64 1.52 -1.54 3.02
N GLY A 65 2.22 -0.91 2.08
CA GLY A 65 3.55 -0.34 2.29
C GLY A 65 3.84 0.77 1.30
N TYR A 66 4.62 1.76 1.75
CA TYR A 66 4.98 2.93 0.96
C TYR A 66 6.45 2.87 0.55
N SER A 67 6.73 3.14 -0.73
CA SER A 67 8.09 3.45 -1.19
C SER A 67 8.22 4.93 -1.43
N SER A 68 9.07 5.59 -0.64
CA SER A 68 9.46 6.98 -0.88
C SER A 68 10.33 7.18 -2.11
N ARG A 69 10.86 6.10 -2.71
CA ARG A 69 11.69 6.19 -3.93
C ARG A 69 10.85 6.33 -5.20
N SER A 70 9.72 5.64 -5.24
CA SER A 70 8.78 5.65 -6.38
C SER A 70 7.49 6.42 -6.09
N GLU A 71 7.37 6.96 -4.87
CA GLU A 71 6.16 7.62 -4.35
C GLU A 71 4.92 6.74 -4.55
N THR A 72 5.09 5.44 -4.28
CA THR A 72 4.07 4.42 -4.55
C THR A 72 3.64 3.71 -3.28
N VAL A 73 2.33 3.63 -3.05
CA VAL A 73 1.71 2.72 -2.09
C VAL A 73 1.38 1.41 -2.79
N TYR A 74 1.88 0.32 -2.23
CA TYR A 74 1.54 -1.02 -2.65
C TYR A 74 0.46 -1.59 -1.73
N LEU A 75 -0.63 -2.10 -2.28
CA LEU A 75 -1.77 -2.67 -1.56
C LEU A 75 -1.95 -4.14 -1.91
N SER A 76 -2.31 -4.98 -0.94
CA SER A 76 -2.74 -6.35 -1.19
C SER A 76 -3.87 -6.70 -0.22
N VAL A 77 -5.07 -6.87 -0.75
CA VAL A 77 -6.21 -7.30 0.05
C VAL A 77 -6.05 -8.76 0.49
N VAL A 78 -6.53 -9.12 1.68
CA VAL A 78 -6.52 -10.49 2.21
C VAL A 78 -7.92 -11.08 2.22
N ASN A 79 -8.91 -10.29 2.60
CA ASN A 79 -10.33 -10.63 2.57
C ASN A 79 -11.12 -9.39 2.10
N GLY A 80 -12.17 -9.61 1.32
CA GLY A 80 -13.00 -8.60 0.69
C GLY A 80 -14.15 -9.29 -0.02
#